data_AF-A0AAG5DL68-F1
#
_entry.id   AF-A0AAG5DL68-F1
#
_cell.length_a   1.000
_cell.length_b   1.000
_cell.length_c   1.000
_cell.angle_alpha   90.00
_cell.angle_beta   90.00
_cell.angle_gamma   90.00
#
_symmetry.space_group_name_H-M   'P 1'
#
loop_
_entity.id
_entity.type
_entity.pdbx_description
1 polymer ?
#
loop_
_entity_poly.entity_id
_entity_poly.type
_entity_poly.pdbx_seq_one_letter_code
_entity_poly.pdbx_strand_id
1 'polypeptide(L)'
;MAPPSSALEFEVSAPGKVILHGEHSVIYGYPAVAGPIGLRTYLRFSHITSQPEPSAMVVLEFLSLPSTISVTLASFNTFLAAVDCHGALQPLECLEQIRTDGIPFTRTLPSIAEGTTQERFALGATLYIINRVLRAEGIQSIDPSAVGPGGFKLSFSSEMSIGAGLGSSASFGVCLAAGAYALARVLQGQPVTMDHGKVSGWAFDS
;
A
#
# COMPACT_ATOMS: atom_id res chain seq x y z
N MET A 1 14.14 33.23 6.61
CA MET A 1 13.70 32.29 5.56
C MET A 1 12.59 31.46 6.17
N ALA A 2 11.33 31.81 5.90
CA ALA A 2 10.19 31.04 6.41
C ALA A 2 10.16 29.66 5.71
N PRO A 3 9.76 28.58 6.39
CA PRO A 3 9.59 27.30 5.73
C PRO A 3 8.51 27.44 4.64
N PRO A 4 8.67 26.79 3.48
CA PRO A 4 7.63 26.79 2.46
C PRO A 4 6.34 26.21 3.05
N SER A 5 5.23 26.87 2.75
CA SER A 5 3.86 26.50 3.10
C SER A 5 3.66 24.98 3.00
N SER A 6 3.27 24.36 4.12
CA SER A 6 3.21 22.92 4.33
C SER A 6 2.42 22.19 3.24
N ALA A 7 3.13 21.51 2.34
CA ALA A 7 2.56 20.40 1.61
C ALA A 7 2.19 19.31 2.63
N LEU A 8 0.97 18.79 2.57
CA LEU A 8 0.56 17.65 3.40
C LEU A 8 1.38 16.43 2.96
N GLU A 9 2.46 16.15 3.66
CA GLU A 9 3.29 14.97 3.46
C GLU A 9 3.23 14.11 4.71
N PHE A 10 3.25 12.79 4.52
CA PHE A 10 3.38 11.85 5.63
C PHE A 10 4.30 10.70 5.25
N GLU A 11 4.89 10.10 6.26
CA GLU A 11 5.66 8.87 6.13
C GLU A 11 5.23 7.89 7.22
N VAL A 12 5.05 6.63 6.84
CA VAL A 12 4.80 5.53 7.75
C VAL A 12 5.88 4.48 7.56
N SER A 13 6.20 3.75 8.63
CA SER A 13 7.18 2.67 8.55
C SER A 13 6.83 1.51 9.47
N ALA A 14 7.26 0.32 9.07
CA ALA A 14 7.09 -0.92 9.80
C ALA A 14 8.44 -1.66 9.89
N PRO A 15 8.75 -2.30 11.03
CA PRO A 15 9.94 -3.13 11.16
C PRO A 15 9.74 -4.50 10.50
N GLY A 16 10.83 -5.10 10.04
CA GLY A 16 10.88 -6.53 9.76
C GLY A 16 10.77 -7.39 11.03
N LYS A 17 10.84 -8.71 10.86
CA LYS A 17 10.90 -9.67 11.96
C LYS A 17 12.09 -10.62 11.84
N VAL A 18 12.50 -11.16 12.98
CA VAL A 18 13.41 -12.31 13.08
C VAL A 18 12.82 -13.34 14.03
N ILE A 19 13.01 -14.62 13.75
CA ILE A 19 12.69 -15.70 14.69
C ILE A 19 13.93 -15.92 15.56
N LEU A 20 13.83 -15.61 16.85
CA LEU A 20 14.92 -15.78 17.82
C LEU A 20 15.02 -17.23 18.31
N HIS A 21 13.88 -17.92 18.42
CA HIS A 21 13.83 -19.32 18.83
C HIS A 21 12.59 -20.02 18.29
N GLY A 22 12.68 -21.33 18.05
CA GLY A 22 11.53 -22.17 17.74
C GLY A 22 11.10 -22.19 16.27
N GLU A 23 12.00 -21.85 15.33
CA GLU A 23 11.70 -21.83 13.89
C GLU A 23 11.13 -23.17 13.38
N HIS A 24 11.70 -24.29 13.81
CA HIS A 24 11.19 -25.63 13.49
C HIS A 24 10.17 -26.15 14.50
N SER A 25 10.15 -25.59 15.71
CA SER A 25 9.31 -26.04 16.82
C SER A 25 7.84 -25.67 16.60
N VAL A 26 7.57 -24.53 15.94
CA VAL A 26 6.20 -24.05 15.65
C VAL A 26 5.41 -25.00 14.74
N ILE A 27 6.10 -25.74 13.86
CA ILE A 27 5.48 -26.73 12.96
C ILE A 27 4.87 -27.89 13.75
N TYR A 28 5.39 -28.17 14.95
CA TYR A 28 4.91 -29.22 15.85
C TYR A 28 4.01 -28.67 16.98
N GLY A 29 3.54 -27.42 16.87
CA GLY A 29 2.67 -26.79 17.86
C GLY A 29 3.37 -26.28 19.13
N TYR A 30 4.71 -26.24 19.15
CA TYR A 30 5.44 -25.65 20.27
C TYR A 30 5.62 -24.14 20.11
N PRO A 31 5.76 -23.38 21.22
CA PRO A 31 5.98 -21.95 21.16
C PRO A 31 7.25 -21.56 20.39
N ALA A 32 7.19 -20.39 19.75
CA ALA A 32 8.33 -19.74 19.11
C ALA A 32 8.43 -18.28 19.60
N VAL A 33 9.65 -17.74 19.60
CA VAL A 33 9.91 -16.34 19.95
C VAL A 33 10.34 -15.62 18.69
N ALA A 34 9.58 -14.60 18.30
CA ALA A 34 9.93 -13.68 17.22
C ALA A 34 10.07 -12.26 17.77
N GLY A 35 10.95 -11.47 17.18
CA GLY A 35 11.18 -10.08 17.55
C GLY A 35 11.26 -9.17 16.34
N PRO A 36 10.99 -7.86 16.50
CA PRO A 36 11.21 -6.89 15.45
C PRO A 36 12.72 -6.70 15.21
N ILE A 37 13.10 -6.42 13.97
CA ILE A 37 14.45 -5.98 13.64
C ILE A 37 14.45 -4.51 13.25
N GLY A 38 15.61 -3.86 13.39
CA GLY A 38 15.78 -2.44 13.06
C GLY A 38 15.68 -2.12 11.56
N LEU A 39 15.61 -3.12 10.68
CA LEU A 39 15.42 -2.94 9.24
C LEU A 39 13.94 -2.69 8.93
N ARG A 40 13.63 -1.58 8.26
CA ARG A 40 12.26 -1.11 8.07
C ARG A 40 11.84 -1.06 6.61
N THR A 41 10.53 -1.14 6.40
CA THR A 41 9.88 -0.69 5.17
C THR A 41 9.27 0.67 5.43
N TYR A 42 9.28 1.55 4.43
CA TYR A 42 8.74 2.90 4.47
C TYR A 42 7.74 3.08 3.33
N LEU A 43 6.69 3.85 3.62
CA LEU A 43 5.75 4.36 2.64
C LEU A 43 5.63 5.86 2.86
N ARG A 44 5.95 6.64 1.82
CA ARG A 44 5.90 8.09 1.83
C ARG A 44 4.80 8.59 0.89
N PHE A 45 3.98 9.50 1.38
CA PHE A 45 3.02 10.25 0.59
C PHE A 45 3.53 11.65 0.30
N SER A 46 3.39 12.08 -0.94
CA SER A 46 3.70 13.45 -1.38
C SER A 46 2.71 13.89 -2.45
N HIS A 47 2.31 15.16 -2.39
CA HIS A 47 1.56 15.78 -3.49
C HIS A 47 2.46 15.98 -4.72
N ILE A 48 1.86 15.91 -5.89
CA ILE A 48 2.56 16.20 -7.15
C ILE A 48 2.36 17.69 -7.45
N THR A 49 3.41 18.48 -7.27
CA THR A 49 3.35 19.95 -7.42
C THR A 49 3.67 20.42 -8.85
N SER A 50 4.45 19.65 -9.61
CA SER A 50 4.85 19.95 -10.99
C SER A 50 4.21 18.95 -11.96
N GLN A 51 3.53 19.47 -12.99
CA GLN A 51 2.83 18.67 -13.97
C GLN A 51 3.51 18.73 -15.35
N PRO A 52 3.84 17.58 -15.95
CA PRO A 52 4.01 17.45 -17.39
C PRO A 52 2.67 17.17 -18.11
N GLU A 53 1.68 16.60 -17.42
CA GLU A 53 0.39 16.16 -17.96
C GLU A 53 -0.77 17.03 -17.47
N PRO A 54 -1.86 17.24 -18.24
CA PRO A 54 -2.96 18.14 -17.88
C PRO A 54 -3.94 17.58 -16.84
N SER A 55 -3.73 16.35 -16.36
CA SER A 55 -4.64 15.66 -15.43
C SER A 55 -3.94 15.22 -14.15
N ALA A 56 -4.68 15.22 -13.04
CA ALA A 56 -4.18 14.73 -11.75
C ALA A 56 -3.79 13.25 -11.85
N MET A 57 -2.63 12.89 -11.32
CA MET A 57 -2.05 11.55 -11.42
C MET A 57 -1.99 10.85 -10.06
N VAL A 58 -2.10 9.53 -10.08
CA VAL A 58 -1.78 8.65 -8.95
C VAL A 58 -0.53 7.87 -9.34
N VAL A 59 0.55 8.10 -8.61
CA VAL A 59 1.84 7.45 -8.87
C VAL A 59 2.17 6.49 -7.73
N LEU A 60 2.38 5.22 -8.07
CA LEU A 60 2.88 4.18 -7.17
C LEU A 60 4.33 3.89 -7.56
N GLU A 61 5.27 4.32 -6.71
CA GLU A 61 6.70 4.19 -6.95
C GLU A 61 7.27 3.15 -6.01
N PHE A 62 7.70 2.02 -6.55
CA PHE A 62 8.46 1.03 -5.79
C PHE A 62 9.93 1.40 -5.98
N LEU A 63 10.68 1.60 -4.90
CA LEU A 63 12.11 1.95 -4.95
C LEU A 63 12.98 0.71 -4.77
N SER A 64 12.47 -0.28 -4.02
CA SER A 64 13.13 -1.58 -3.83
C SER A 64 12.87 -2.57 -4.98
N LEU A 65 11.90 -2.27 -5.84
CA LEU A 65 11.68 -2.89 -7.16
C LEU A 65 11.76 -1.73 -8.15
N PRO A 66 12.60 -1.72 -9.19
CA PRO A 66 12.76 -0.57 -10.09
C PRO A 66 11.55 -0.38 -11.02
N SER A 67 10.35 -0.27 -10.44
CA SER A 67 9.07 -0.21 -11.12
C SER A 67 8.28 0.99 -10.59
N THR A 68 7.82 1.83 -11.51
CA THR A 68 6.93 2.96 -11.20
C THR A 68 5.69 2.84 -12.07
N ILE A 69 4.54 2.97 -11.44
CA ILE A 69 3.23 2.89 -12.11
C ILE A 69 2.54 4.22 -11.94
N SER A 70 2.11 4.79 -13.05
CA SER A 70 1.42 6.07 -13.09
C SER A 70 0.10 5.89 -13.79
N VAL A 71 -0.99 6.25 -13.12
CA VAL A 71 -2.34 6.22 -13.67
C VAL A 71 -3.02 7.58 -13.45
N THR A 72 -3.99 7.93 -14.28
CA THR A 72 -4.78 9.13 -14.03
C THR A 72 -5.68 8.93 -12.81
N LEU A 73 -5.96 10.01 -12.08
CA LEU A 73 -6.88 9.99 -10.95
C LEU A 73 -8.27 9.50 -11.36
N ALA A 74 -8.70 9.81 -12.59
CA ALA A 74 -9.96 9.33 -13.15
C ALA A 74 -9.99 7.80 -13.28
N SER A 75 -8.96 7.18 -13.85
CA SER A 75 -8.86 5.72 -13.93
C SER A 75 -8.77 5.07 -12.55
N PHE A 76 -8.03 5.68 -11.63
CA PHE A 76 -7.96 5.20 -10.24
C PHE A 76 -9.31 5.26 -9.54
N ASN A 77 -10.09 6.33 -9.75
CA ASN A 77 -11.45 6.44 -9.22
C ASN A 77 -12.41 5.41 -9.82
N THR A 78 -12.29 5.09 -11.12
CA THR A 78 -13.04 3.98 -11.74
C THR A 78 -12.75 2.66 -11.05
N PHE A 79 -11.46 2.39 -10.74
CA PHE A 79 -11.07 1.22 -9.97
C PHE A 79 -11.65 1.22 -8.55
N LEU A 80 -11.50 2.34 -7.81
CA LEU A 80 -12.04 2.46 -6.46
C LEU A 80 -13.54 2.21 -6.42
N ALA A 81 -14.30 2.71 -7.41
CA ALA A 81 -15.74 2.56 -7.49
C ALA A 81 -16.19 1.17 -7.96
N ALA A 82 -15.46 0.54 -8.88
CA ALA A 82 -15.82 -0.76 -9.45
C ALA A 82 -15.47 -1.96 -8.56
N VAL A 83 -14.45 -1.82 -7.70
CA VAL A 83 -13.95 -2.91 -6.85
C VAL A 83 -14.23 -2.61 -5.38
N ASP A 84 -14.74 -3.60 -4.66
CA ASP A 84 -14.94 -3.55 -3.20
C ASP A 84 -14.15 -4.67 -2.52
N CYS A 85 -12.90 -4.36 -2.14
CA CYS A 85 -12.02 -5.26 -1.40
C CYS A 85 -12.33 -5.32 0.10
N HIS A 86 -13.30 -4.53 0.60
CA HIS A 86 -13.69 -4.54 2.00
C HIS A 86 -14.89 -5.46 2.25
N GLY A 87 -15.95 -5.29 1.46
CA GLY A 87 -17.20 -6.05 1.61
C GLY A 87 -17.28 -7.29 0.72
N ALA A 88 -16.87 -7.17 -0.54
CA ALA A 88 -17.15 -8.19 -1.56
C ALA A 88 -15.99 -9.18 -1.78
N LEU A 89 -14.76 -8.68 -1.99
CA LEU A 89 -13.60 -9.52 -2.33
C LEU A 89 -12.78 -9.89 -1.09
N GLN A 90 -12.91 -11.14 -0.66
CA GLN A 90 -12.20 -11.66 0.52
C GLN A 90 -10.70 -11.86 0.23
N PRO A 91 -9.83 -11.78 1.25
CA PRO A 91 -8.38 -11.82 1.04
C PRO A 91 -7.90 -13.13 0.41
N LEU A 92 -8.48 -14.27 0.80
CA LEU A 92 -8.13 -15.57 0.21
C LEU A 92 -8.50 -15.64 -1.29
N GLU A 93 -9.68 -15.16 -1.66
CA GLU A 93 -10.14 -15.11 -3.05
C GLU A 93 -9.25 -14.18 -3.88
N CYS A 94 -8.85 -13.03 -3.33
CA CYS A 94 -7.93 -12.12 -4.00
C CYS A 94 -6.56 -12.77 -4.24
N LEU A 95 -6.01 -13.46 -3.23
CA LEU A 95 -4.74 -14.18 -3.36
C LEU A 95 -4.81 -15.30 -4.40
N GLU A 96 -5.93 -16.03 -4.46
CA GLU A 96 -6.17 -17.04 -5.48
C GLU A 96 -6.21 -16.41 -6.87
N GLN A 97 -6.97 -15.33 -7.08
CA GLN A 97 -7.04 -14.61 -8.35
C GLN A 97 -5.67 -14.09 -8.80
N ILE A 98 -4.90 -13.48 -7.90
CA ILE A 98 -3.55 -12.99 -8.22
C ILE A 98 -2.64 -14.15 -8.65
N ARG A 99 -2.83 -15.35 -8.08
CA ARG A 99 -2.05 -16.55 -8.41
C ARG A 99 -2.45 -17.19 -9.75
N THR A 100 -3.74 -17.23 -10.09
CA THR A 100 -4.25 -17.94 -11.28
C THR A 100 -4.35 -17.05 -12.51
N ASP A 101 -4.94 -15.87 -12.35
CA ASP A 101 -5.40 -15.03 -13.47
C ASP A 101 -4.61 -13.72 -13.60
N GLY A 102 -3.65 -13.49 -12.69
CA GLY A 102 -2.91 -12.24 -12.58
C GLY A 102 -3.68 -11.19 -11.77
N ILE A 103 -3.28 -9.92 -11.86
CA ILE A 103 -3.88 -8.88 -11.01
C ILE A 103 -5.36 -8.68 -11.41
N PRO A 104 -6.33 -8.95 -10.52
CA PRO A 104 -7.77 -8.89 -10.85
C PRO A 104 -8.23 -7.48 -11.25
N PHE A 105 -7.42 -6.48 -10.95
CA PHE A 105 -7.67 -5.07 -11.20
C PHE A 105 -7.22 -4.60 -12.59
N THR A 106 -6.58 -5.46 -13.40
CA THR A 106 -6.12 -5.12 -14.76
C THR A 106 -7.26 -4.75 -15.70
N ARG A 107 -8.47 -5.32 -15.52
CA ARG A 107 -9.65 -4.90 -16.29
C ARG A 107 -10.01 -3.44 -16.06
N THR A 108 -9.85 -2.95 -14.83
CA THR A 108 -10.16 -1.56 -14.44
C THR A 108 -8.97 -0.62 -14.60
N LEU A 109 -7.75 -1.15 -14.57
CA LEU A 109 -6.49 -0.41 -14.69
C LEU A 109 -5.56 -1.13 -15.68
N PRO A 110 -5.82 -1.10 -17.00
CA PRO A 110 -5.06 -1.88 -17.97
C PRO A 110 -3.57 -1.53 -18.03
N SER A 111 -3.20 -0.31 -17.61
CA SER A 111 -1.82 0.18 -17.50
C SER A 111 -0.94 -0.63 -16.54
N ILE A 112 -1.50 -1.57 -15.78
CA ILE A 112 -0.79 -2.33 -14.74
C ILE A 112 -0.43 -3.77 -15.12
N ALA A 113 -0.76 -4.20 -16.34
CA ALA A 113 -0.59 -5.60 -16.77
C ALA A 113 0.88 -5.98 -17.06
N GLU A 114 1.77 -5.00 -17.17
CA GLU A 114 3.17 -5.19 -17.56
C GLU A 114 4.07 -5.26 -16.32
N GLY A 115 4.96 -6.24 -16.30
CA GLY A 115 5.92 -6.43 -15.19
C GLY A 115 6.26 -7.89 -14.92
N THR A 116 7.28 -8.08 -14.08
CA THR A 116 7.71 -9.38 -13.56
C THR A 116 6.65 -9.97 -12.61
N THR A 117 6.73 -11.28 -12.34
CA THR A 117 5.83 -11.94 -11.40
C THR A 117 5.84 -11.26 -10.01
N GLN A 118 7.02 -10.85 -9.52
CA GLN A 118 7.14 -10.20 -8.22
C GLN A 118 6.50 -8.82 -8.19
N GLU A 119 6.69 -8.01 -9.24
CA GLU A 119 6.06 -6.70 -9.39
C GLU A 119 4.53 -6.85 -9.42
N ARG A 120 4.01 -7.87 -10.11
CA ARG A 120 2.57 -8.14 -10.14
C ARG A 120 1.99 -8.46 -8.78
N PHE A 121 2.67 -9.27 -7.98
CA PHE A 121 2.24 -9.57 -6.61
C PHE A 121 2.30 -8.32 -5.72
N ALA A 122 3.38 -7.56 -5.78
CA ALA A 122 3.54 -6.33 -4.99
C ALA A 122 2.44 -5.30 -5.34
N LEU A 123 2.17 -5.12 -6.62
CA LEU A 123 1.14 -4.21 -7.10
C LEU A 123 -0.27 -4.71 -6.78
N GLY A 124 -0.54 -5.99 -6.97
CA GLY A 124 -1.82 -6.61 -6.62
C GLY A 124 -2.14 -6.42 -5.15
N ALA A 125 -1.19 -6.73 -4.25
CA ALA A 125 -1.33 -6.49 -2.81
C ALA A 125 -1.52 -5.00 -2.50
N THR A 126 -0.75 -4.11 -3.15
CA THR A 126 -0.88 -2.66 -2.99
C THR A 126 -2.28 -2.15 -3.31
N LEU A 127 -2.80 -2.50 -4.49
CA LEU A 127 -4.13 -2.09 -4.93
C LEU A 127 -5.23 -2.71 -4.07
N TYR A 128 -5.08 -3.98 -3.69
CA TYR A 128 -6.03 -4.66 -2.81
C TYR A 128 -6.16 -3.96 -1.45
N ILE A 129 -5.03 -3.72 -0.78
CA ILE A 129 -5.01 -3.11 0.57
C ILE A 129 -5.47 -1.65 0.50
N ILE A 130 -5.01 -0.87 -0.47
CA ILE A 130 -5.45 0.52 -0.63
C ILE A 130 -6.97 0.57 -0.84
N ASN A 131 -7.53 -0.24 -1.75
CA ASN A 131 -8.97 -0.27 -1.96
C ASN A 131 -9.71 -0.70 -0.70
N ARG A 132 -9.27 -1.79 -0.05
CA ARG A 132 -9.90 -2.33 1.16
C ARG A 132 -9.95 -1.30 2.28
N VAL A 133 -8.83 -0.62 2.57
CA VAL A 133 -8.76 0.38 3.65
C VAL A 133 -9.57 1.62 3.29
N LEU A 134 -9.48 2.13 2.07
CA LEU A 134 -10.26 3.28 1.64
C LEU A 134 -11.77 2.99 1.69
N ARG A 135 -12.21 1.81 1.22
CA ARG A 135 -13.60 1.36 1.30
C ARG A 135 -14.07 1.23 2.75
N ALA A 136 -13.27 0.65 3.63
CA ALA A 136 -13.57 0.52 5.06
C ALA A 136 -13.75 1.89 5.73
N GLU A 137 -13.02 2.91 5.27
CA GLU A 137 -13.15 4.29 5.73
C GLU A 137 -14.19 5.11 4.92
N GLY A 138 -15.00 4.46 4.09
CA GLY A 138 -16.12 5.07 3.36
C GLY A 138 -15.72 5.82 2.09
N ILE A 139 -14.49 5.68 1.61
CA ILE A 139 -13.96 6.35 0.42
C ILE A 139 -14.12 5.44 -0.79
N GLN A 140 -14.93 5.88 -1.76
CA GLN A 140 -15.18 5.17 -3.04
C GLN A 140 -14.67 5.95 -4.25
N SER A 141 -14.32 7.23 -4.05
CA SER A 141 -13.70 8.10 -5.03
C SER A 141 -12.89 9.17 -4.31
N ILE A 142 -11.87 9.69 -4.99
CA ILE A 142 -10.99 10.75 -4.52
C ILE A 142 -11.35 12.03 -5.26
N ASP A 143 -11.69 13.07 -4.50
CA ASP A 143 -11.91 14.42 -5.04
C ASP A 143 -10.56 15.03 -5.46
N PRO A 144 -10.41 15.55 -6.69
CA PRO A 144 -9.19 16.25 -7.11
C PRO A 144 -8.78 17.40 -6.18
N SER A 145 -9.72 18.06 -5.52
CA SER A 145 -9.43 19.14 -4.57
C SER A 145 -8.70 18.67 -3.31
N ALA A 146 -8.87 17.41 -2.91
CA ALA A 146 -8.22 16.83 -1.73
C ALA A 146 -6.73 16.48 -1.99
N VAL A 147 -6.37 16.24 -3.25
CA VAL A 147 -5.00 15.82 -3.65
C VAL A 147 -4.26 16.88 -4.46
N GLY A 148 -4.91 18.00 -4.78
CA GLY A 148 -4.35 19.07 -5.58
C GLY A 148 -4.31 18.77 -7.08
N PRO A 149 -3.99 19.77 -7.91
CA PRO A 149 -4.11 19.67 -9.37
C PRO A 149 -3.22 18.59 -9.98
N GLY A 150 -2.06 18.30 -9.38
CA GLY A 150 -1.15 17.27 -9.87
C GLY A 150 -1.45 15.85 -9.40
N GLY A 151 -2.35 15.68 -8.43
CA GLY A 151 -2.58 14.42 -7.74
C GLY A 151 -1.49 14.09 -6.72
N PHE A 152 -1.20 12.81 -6.52
CA PHE A 152 -0.31 12.36 -5.45
C PHE A 152 0.56 11.17 -5.83
N LYS A 153 1.64 11.00 -5.08
CA LYS A 153 2.59 9.89 -5.19
C LYS A 153 2.70 9.14 -3.87
N LEU A 154 2.72 7.82 -3.94
CA LEU A 154 3.10 6.90 -2.88
C LEU A 154 4.42 6.22 -3.25
N SER A 155 5.46 6.47 -2.47
CA SER A 155 6.79 5.89 -2.67
C SER A 155 7.09 4.84 -1.61
N PHE A 156 7.51 3.65 -2.03
CA PHE A 156 7.76 2.48 -1.19
C PHE A 156 9.25 2.13 -1.20
N SER A 157 9.87 2.04 -0.03
CA SER A 157 11.26 1.58 0.11
C SER A 157 11.40 0.59 1.26
N SER A 158 12.38 -0.30 1.17
CA SER A 158 12.71 -1.25 2.23
C SER A 158 14.22 -1.39 2.38
N GLU A 159 14.68 -1.40 3.62
CA GLU A 159 16.08 -1.67 4.00
C GLU A 159 16.38 -3.19 4.00
N MET A 160 15.36 -4.03 3.85
CA MET A 160 15.50 -5.49 3.88
C MET A 160 15.81 -6.05 2.50
N SER A 161 16.79 -6.95 2.45
CA SER A 161 17.00 -7.79 1.27
C SER A 161 15.77 -8.65 0.98
N ILE A 162 15.29 -8.57 -0.26
CA ILE A 162 14.17 -9.38 -0.74
C ILE A 162 14.53 -10.87 -0.60
N GLY A 163 13.61 -11.66 -0.04
CA GLY A 163 13.76 -13.12 0.10
C GLY A 163 14.65 -13.58 1.26
N ALA A 164 15.19 -12.68 2.09
CA ALA A 164 16.09 -13.04 3.18
C ALA A 164 15.41 -13.63 4.44
N GLY A 165 14.10 -13.91 4.40
CA GLY A 165 13.36 -14.42 5.57
C GLY A 165 13.10 -13.40 6.68
N LEU A 166 13.47 -12.13 6.48
CA LEU A 166 13.34 -11.05 7.47
C LEU A 166 11.93 -10.45 7.59
N GLY A 167 10.93 -11.06 6.95
CA GLY A 167 9.54 -10.58 6.98
C GLY A 167 9.29 -9.29 6.20
N SER A 168 10.02 -9.06 5.10
CA SER A 168 9.86 -7.85 4.28
C SER A 168 8.45 -7.69 3.70
N SER A 169 7.78 -8.80 3.32
CA SER A 169 6.39 -8.78 2.85
C SER A 169 5.38 -8.38 3.93
N ALA A 170 5.53 -8.91 5.14
CA ALA A 170 4.69 -8.54 6.27
C ALA A 170 4.88 -7.06 6.66
N SER A 171 6.13 -6.61 6.72
CA SER A 171 6.45 -5.19 6.95
C SER A 171 5.85 -4.29 5.86
N PHE A 172 5.91 -4.72 4.60
CA PHE A 172 5.30 -4.03 3.47
C PHE A 172 3.76 -3.96 3.58
N GLY A 173 3.09 -5.05 3.96
CA GLY A 173 1.65 -5.08 4.21
C GLY A 173 1.22 -4.14 5.34
N VAL A 174 1.96 -4.12 6.45
CA VAL A 174 1.72 -3.17 7.57
C VAL A 174 1.89 -1.73 7.11
N CYS A 175 2.96 -1.42 6.38
CA CYS A 175 3.17 -0.08 5.82
C CYS A 175 2.05 0.34 4.88
N LEU A 176 1.60 -0.56 4.00
CA LEU A 176 0.48 -0.31 3.09
C LEU A 176 -0.81 -0.01 3.83
N ALA A 177 -1.17 -0.83 4.83
CA ALA A 177 -2.37 -0.61 5.63
C ALA A 177 -2.32 0.72 6.38
N ALA A 178 -1.19 1.01 7.03
CA ALA A 178 -0.97 2.27 7.74
C ALA A 178 -1.02 3.48 6.81
N GLY A 179 -0.37 3.41 5.65
CA GLY A 179 -0.33 4.51 4.71
C GLY A 179 -1.64 4.72 3.97
N ALA A 180 -2.39 3.66 3.66
CA ALA A 180 -3.74 3.77 3.12
C ALA A 180 -4.70 4.42 4.14
N TYR A 181 -4.55 4.09 5.42
CA TYR A 181 -5.34 4.72 6.49
C TYR A 181 -4.96 6.21 6.67
N ALA A 182 -3.66 6.51 6.66
CA ALA A 182 -3.15 7.89 6.66
C ALA A 182 -3.68 8.68 5.45
N LEU A 183 -3.65 8.09 4.26
CA LEU A 183 -4.23 8.66 3.05
C LEU A 183 -5.73 8.93 3.23
N ALA A 184 -6.48 7.98 3.80
CA ALA A 184 -7.90 8.19 4.10
C ALA A 184 -8.13 9.41 5.00
N ARG A 185 -7.30 9.61 6.04
CA ARG A 185 -7.38 10.80 6.89
C ARG A 185 -7.10 12.09 6.10
N VAL A 186 -6.06 12.11 5.28
CA VAL A 186 -5.72 13.25 4.41
C VAL A 186 -6.89 13.59 3.48
N LEU A 187 -7.46 12.59 2.82
CA LEU A 187 -8.59 12.74 1.90
C LEU A 187 -9.86 13.26 2.60
N GLN A 188 -10.03 12.96 3.88
CA GLN A 188 -11.15 13.43 4.70
C GLN A 188 -10.86 14.78 5.38
N GLY A 189 -9.70 15.39 5.16
CA GLY A 189 -9.28 16.62 5.84
C GLY A 189 -9.06 16.44 7.35
N GLN A 190 -8.80 15.22 7.80
CA GLN A 190 -8.57 14.87 9.20
C GLN A 190 -7.06 14.82 9.53
N PRO A 191 -6.66 15.06 10.79
CA PRO A 191 -5.27 14.89 11.20
C PRO A 191 -4.84 13.43 11.04
N VAL A 192 -3.62 13.22 10.55
CA VAL A 192 -3.02 11.89 10.40
C VAL A 192 -2.64 11.34 11.77
N THR A 193 -3.60 10.72 12.46
CA THR A 193 -3.39 10.00 13.73
C THR A 193 -3.63 8.52 13.49
N MET A 194 -2.65 7.67 13.80
CA MET A 194 -2.72 6.24 13.53
C MET A 194 -3.63 5.51 14.53
N ASP A 195 -4.54 4.68 14.02
CA ASP A 195 -5.28 3.70 14.80
C ASP A 195 -4.58 2.33 14.67
N HIS A 196 -3.77 1.99 15.68
CA HIS A 196 -2.98 0.76 15.67
C HIS A 196 -3.83 -0.51 15.62
N GLY A 197 -5.05 -0.49 16.17
CA GLY A 197 -5.95 -1.66 16.16
C GLY A 197 -6.48 -1.93 14.76
N LYS A 198 -6.93 -0.89 14.06
CA LYS A 198 -7.38 -1.00 12.67
C LYS A 198 -6.25 -1.39 11.72
N VAL A 199 -5.09 -0.73 11.83
CA VAL A 199 -3.91 -1.02 11.01
C VAL A 199 -3.47 -2.46 11.18
N SER A 200 -3.44 -2.97 12.42
CA SER A 200 -3.08 -4.36 12.69
C SER A 200 -4.09 -5.34 12.09
N GLY A 201 -5.38 -5.01 12.06
CA GLY A 201 -6.42 -5.83 11.43
C GLY A 201 -6.17 -6.00 9.94
N TRP A 202 -6.05 -4.90 9.21
CA TRP A 202 -5.84 -4.95 7.74
C TRP A 202 -4.47 -5.50 7.34
N ALA A 203 -3.45 -5.30 8.16
CA ALA A 203 -2.14 -5.90 7.91
C ALA A 203 -2.11 -7.42 8.12
N PHE A 204 -3.09 -8.00 8.83
CA PHE A 204 -3.23 -9.45 8.91
C PHE A 204 -3.87 -10.03 7.64
N ASP A 205 -4.61 -9.20 6.91
CA ASP A 205 -5.30 -9.54 5.67
C ASP A 205 -4.44 -9.36 4.39
N SER A 206 -3.21 -8.88 4.54
CA SER A 206 -2.27 -8.58 3.44
C SER A 206 -1.49 -9.79 2.95
#